data_AF-A0A448YT50-F1
#
_entry.id   AF-A0A448YT50-F1
#
_cell.length_a   1.000
_cell.length_b   1.000
_cell.length_c   1.000
_cell.angle_alpha   90.00
_cell.angle_beta   90.00
_cell.angle_gamma   90.00
#
_symmetry.space_group_name_H-M   'P 1'
#
loop_
_entity.id
_entity.type
_entity.pdbx_description
1 polymer ?
#
loop_
_entity_poly.entity_id
_entity_poly.type
_entity_poly.pdbx_seq_one_letter_code
_entity_poly.pdbx_strand_id
1 'polypeptide(L)'
;MESPIWNVERMFTGPMKKYWRSRYRLFSRYDEGIILTKELWFSVTPEDIAMFIAKFISTAFKGNCHSILDLFCGGGGNTIQFLRYFERVYGLDSNPMHLQCSLNNANVYFDEEIIRDHLNLIECEWGGADTGEADEASGLVNRSGSNDFEVGGQIRNDGDIHDGDEEDSDEEDSDEENSNEEDSGKEDSDKENSESSSEDSDISTSSSSVSDSSSTSSSADNYTKTVDYLKEQHIDVIFASPPWGGPSYLKSEKYDLNRLLPLDLGSLLRSLRVISDRIVLFLPRNSDLEQIQAISEEVFGDCKVRVLRLSTSGFTKGLICCWGEEFEGVDLEEMKLS
;
A
#
# COMPACT_ATOMS: atom_id res chain seq x y z
N MET A 1 24.03 13.92 8.08
CA MET A 1 22.58 13.66 8.03
C MET A 1 22.37 12.25 8.53
N GLU A 2 21.38 12.03 9.40
CA GLU A 2 20.99 10.66 9.76
C GLU A 2 20.48 9.94 8.50
N SER A 3 20.78 8.64 8.39
CA SER A 3 20.28 7.82 7.28
C SER A 3 18.75 7.83 7.28
N PRO A 4 18.08 7.95 6.12
CA PRO A 4 16.62 7.84 6.04
C PRO A 4 16.12 6.42 6.37
N ILE A 5 17.02 5.44 6.41
CA ILE A 5 16.75 4.03 6.75
C ILE A 5 16.75 3.83 8.27
N TRP A 6 15.71 3.16 8.76
CA TRP A 6 15.37 2.98 10.16
C TRP A 6 15.36 1.49 10.53
N ASN A 7 16.53 0.84 10.58
CA ASN A 7 16.65 -0.63 10.71
C ASN A 7 17.49 -1.09 11.91
N VAL A 8 17.75 -0.22 12.87
CA VAL A 8 18.56 -0.56 14.06
C VAL A 8 17.71 -0.45 15.31
N GLU A 9 17.73 -1.48 16.16
CA GLU A 9 16.95 -1.56 17.40
C GLU A 9 17.01 -0.28 18.26
N ARG A 10 18.21 0.31 18.40
CA ARG A 10 18.41 1.54 19.19
C ARG A 10 17.59 2.74 18.71
N MET A 11 17.13 2.72 17.46
CA MET A 11 16.26 3.76 16.89
C MET A 11 14.80 3.60 17.34
N PHE A 12 14.42 2.47 17.94
CA PHE A 12 13.06 2.19 18.41
C PHE A 12 12.95 2.41 19.90
N THR A 13 12.52 3.60 20.28
CA THR A 13 12.31 3.99 21.68
C THR A 13 10.83 4.11 22.03
N GLY A 14 10.48 3.87 23.30
CA GLY A 14 9.11 4.03 23.79
C GLY A 14 8.09 3.19 23.01
N PRO A 15 6.94 3.76 22.59
CA PRO A 15 5.89 3.06 21.84
C PRO A 15 6.35 2.42 20.52
N MET A 16 7.51 2.85 19.97
CA MET A 16 8.04 2.29 18.72
C MET A 16 8.64 0.90 18.87
N LYS A 17 8.99 0.47 20.10
CA LYS A 17 9.59 -0.86 20.35
C LYS A 17 8.72 -2.02 19.84
N LYS A 18 7.40 -1.85 19.84
CA LYS A 18 6.46 -2.87 19.35
C LYS A 18 6.65 -3.20 17.86
N TYR A 19 7.00 -2.20 17.04
CA TYR A 19 7.26 -2.41 15.60
C TYR A 19 8.54 -3.20 15.39
N TRP A 20 9.61 -2.87 16.13
CA TRP A 20 10.85 -3.64 16.09
C TRP A 20 10.66 -5.10 16.50
N ARG A 21 9.90 -5.35 17.57
CA ARG A 21 9.55 -6.71 18.02
C ARG A 21 8.76 -7.48 16.95
N SER A 22 7.94 -6.77 16.18
CA SER A 22 7.10 -7.36 15.12
C SER A 22 7.79 -7.42 13.74
N ARG A 23 9.09 -7.10 13.63
CA ARG A 23 9.78 -6.99 12.32
C ARG A 23 9.70 -8.26 11.46
N TYR A 24 9.80 -9.43 12.08
CA TYR A 24 9.69 -10.72 11.37
C TYR A 24 8.27 -11.02 10.87
N ARG A 25 7.26 -10.33 11.40
CA ARG A 25 5.89 -10.38 10.91
C ARG A 25 5.69 -9.47 9.69
N LEU A 26 6.43 -8.38 9.61
CA LEU A 26 6.45 -7.51 8.43
C LEU A 26 7.20 -8.18 7.27
N PHE A 27 8.36 -8.77 7.58
CA PHE A 27 9.17 -9.54 6.63
C PHE A 27 9.85 -10.69 7.38
N SER A 28 9.53 -11.93 7.02
CA SER A 28 10.11 -13.15 7.56
C SER A 28 11.63 -13.20 7.38
N ARG A 29 12.13 -12.68 6.25
CA ARG A 29 13.56 -12.57 5.91
C ARG A 29 14.19 -11.24 6.36
N TYR A 30 13.69 -10.63 7.45
CA TYR A 30 14.13 -9.30 7.89
C TYR A 30 15.65 -9.15 8.01
N ASP A 31 16.31 -10.13 8.66
CA ASP A 31 17.76 -10.08 8.93
C ASP A 31 18.62 -10.33 7.68
N GLU A 32 18.01 -10.67 6.54
CA GLU A 32 18.71 -10.92 5.28
C GLU A 32 18.92 -9.64 4.45
N GLY A 33 18.69 -8.47 5.05
CA GLY A 33 18.99 -7.17 4.46
C GLY A 33 17.77 -6.33 4.12
N ILE A 34 16.61 -6.57 4.75
CA ILE A 34 15.45 -5.69 4.60
C ILE A 34 15.79 -4.28 5.08
N ILE A 35 15.37 -3.26 4.32
CA ILE A 35 15.52 -1.84 4.64
C ILE A 35 14.15 -1.15 4.62
N LEU A 36 13.92 -0.25 5.58
CA LEU A 36 12.67 0.48 5.72
C LEU A 36 12.96 1.91 6.18
N THR A 37 12.24 2.89 5.63
CA THR A 37 12.18 4.23 6.24
C THR A 37 11.33 4.17 7.50
N LYS A 38 11.37 5.23 8.32
CA LYS A 38 10.52 5.33 9.51
C LYS A 38 9.03 5.14 9.21
N GLU A 39 8.56 5.71 8.10
CA GLU A 39 7.16 5.67 7.68
C GLU A 39 6.72 4.24 7.31
N LEU A 40 7.58 3.50 6.64
CA LEU A 40 7.30 2.14 6.18
C LEU A 40 7.04 1.14 7.31
N TRP A 41 7.57 1.38 8.52
CA TRP A 41 7.24 0.57 9.69
C TRP A 41 5.76 0.59 10.10
N PHE A 42 5.03 1.63 9.69
CA PHE A 42 3.61 1.78 9.99
C PHE A 42 2.70 1.38 8.83
N SER A 43 3.20 1.47 7.59
CA SER A 43 2.39 1.31 6.38
C SER A 43 2.59 -0.04 5.67
N VAL A 44 3.73 -0.72 5.88
CA VAL A 44 3.95 -2.03 5.26
C VAL A 44 2.90 -3.02 5.76
N THR A 45 2.24 -3.67 4.80
CA THR A 45 1.29 -4.75 5.08
C THR A 45 2.06 -5.96 5.63
N PRO A 46 1.65 -6.54 6.78
CA PRO A 46 2.22 -7.77 7.30
C PRO A 46 2.28 -8.89 6.25
N GLU A 47 3.35 -9.69 6.28
CA GLU A 47 3.65 -10.62 5.18
C GLU A 47 2.55 -11.67 4.97
N ASP A 48 1.96 -12.18 6.06
CA ASP A 48 0.85 -13.13 6.05
C ASP A 48 -0.38 -12.58 5.31
N ILE A 49 -0.69 -11.31 5.55
CA ILE A 49 -1.80 -10.60 4.91
C ILE A 49 -1.49 -10.35 3.44
N ALA A 50 -0.28 -9.88 3.12
CA ALA A 50 0.15 -9.62 1.74
C ALA A 50 0.14 -10.91 0.90
N MET A 51 0.60 -12.04 1.47
CA MET A 51 0.54 -13.36 0.82
C MET A 51 -0.89 -13.78 0.51
N PHE A 52 -1.80 -13.61 1.48
CA PHE A 52 -3.21 -13.90 1.29
C PHE A 52 -3.81 -13.05 0.16
N ILE A 53 -3.56 -11.74 0.16
CA ILE A 53 -4.06 -10.81 -0.87
C ILE A 53 -3.56 -11.24 -2.25
N ALA A 54 -2.26 -11.48 -2.41
CA ALA A 54 -1.67 -11.88 -3.69
C ALA A 54 -2.27 -13.20 -4.22
N LYS A 55 -2.40 -14.22 -3.34
CA LYS A 55 -3.03 -15.50 -3.69
C LYS A 55 -4.50 -15.33 -4.05
N PHE A 56 -5.23 -14.53 -3.27
CA PHE A 56 -6.65 -14.24 -3.49
C PHE A 56 -6.88 -13.62 -4.86
N ILE A 57 -6.13 -12.55 -5.18
CA ILE A 57 -6.24 -11.87 -6.47
C ILE A 57 -5.89 -12.85 -7.59
N SER A 58 -4.75 -13.53 -7.55
CA SER A 58 -4.35 -14.49 -8.59
C SER A 58 -5.41 -15.57 -8.85
N THR A 59 -5.99 -16.12 -7.77
CA THR A 59 -7.00 -17.18 -7.87
C THR A 59 -8.31 -16.68 -8.47
N ALA A 60 -8.71 -15.43 -8.19
CA ALA A 60 -9.93 -14.84 -8.74
C ALA A 60 -9.96 -14.90 -10.28
N PHE A 61 -8.80 -14.73 -10.91
CA PHE A 61 -8.66 -14.74 -12.36
C PHE A 61 -8.41 -16.13 -12.96
N LYS A 62 -8.29 -17.19 -12.15
CA LYS A 62 -8.14 -18.58 -12.60
C LYS A 62 -7.01 -18.77 -13.63
N GLY A 63 -5.90 -18.06 -13.44
CA GLY A 63 -4.73 -18.10 -14.32
C GLY A 63 -4.77 -17.15 -15.52
N ASN A 64 -5.80 -16.31 -15.65
CA ASN A 64 -5.91 -15.33 -16.75
C ASN A 64 -5.53 -13.90 -16.34
N CYS A 65 -4.65 -13.75 -15.33
CA CYS A 65 -4.14 -12.45 -14.91
C CYS A 65 -2.63 -12.49 -14.92
N HIS A 66 -2.04 -11.68 -15.78
CA HIS A 66 -0.60 -11.69 -16.05
C HIS A 66 0.07 -10.45 -15.45
N SER A 67 -0.67 -9.37 -15.26
CA SER A 67 -0.13 -8.08 -14.82
C SER A 67 -0.93 -7.45 -13.68
N ILE A 68 -0.19 -6.89 -12.72
CA ILE A 68 -0.77 -6.18 -11.58
C ILE A 68 -0.05 -4.85 -11.35
N LEU A 69 -0.83 -3.82 -11.03
CA LEU A 69 -0.34 -2.54 -10.55
C LEU A 69 -0.56 -2.45 -9.03
N ASP A 70 0.51 -2.26 -8.28
CA ASP A 70 0.50 -1.85 -6.87
C ASP A 70 0.69 -0.33 -6.78
N LEU A 71 -0.41 0.41 -6.66
CA LEU A 71 -0.43 1.87 -6.82
C LEU A 71 0.32 2.63 -5.72
N PHE A 72 0.42 2.04 -4.52
CA PHE A 72 1.06 2.64 -3.34
C PHE A 72 2.00 1.61 -2.71
N CYS A 73 3.03 1.22 -3.46
CA CYS A 73 3.86 0.06 -3.16
C CYS A 73 4.71 0.20 -1.88
N GLY A 74 5.04 1.42 -1.46
CA GLY A 74 5.76 1.69 -0.23
C GLY A 74 7.09 0.94 -0.17
N GLY A 75 7.24 0.09 0.85
CA GLY A 75 8.43 -0.74 1.08
C GLY A 75 8.38 -2.13 0.45
N GLY A 76 7.37 -2.40 -0.38
CA GLY A 76 7.26 -3.62 -1.18
C GLY A 76 6.53 -4.77 -0.50
N GLY A 77 5.81 -4.54 0.61
CA GLY A 77 5.12 -5.60 1.35
C GLY A 77 4.17 -6.43 0.47
N ASN A 78 3.25 -5.77 -0.25
CA ASN A 78 2.35 -6.42 -1.21
C ASN A 78 3.07 -6.76 -2.53
N THR A 79 3.85 -5.82 -3.06
CA THR A 79 4.62 -5.97 -4.31
C THR A 79 5.45 -7.25 -4.38
N ILE A 80 6.15 -7.59 -3.29
CA ILE A 80 6.98 -8.80 -3.20
C ILE A 80 6.12 -10.06 -3.32
N GLN A 81 4.91 -10.06 -2.74
CA GLN A 81 4.02 -11.21 -2.81
C GLN A 81 3.36 -11.31 -4.19
N PHE A 82 3.12 -10.19 -4.87
CA PHE A 82 2.65 -10.17 -6.26
C PHE A 82 3.66 -10.81 -7.23
N LEU A 83 4.97 -10.61 -7.04
CA LEU A 83 6.00 -11.25 -7.87
C LEU A 83 5.96 -12.80 -7.87
N ARG A 84 5.26 -13.42 -6.92
CA ARG A 84 5.06 -14.88 -6.89
C ARG A 84 4.01 -15.38 -7.89
N TYR A 85 3.10 -14.51 -8.33
CA TYR A 85 1.89 -14.90 -9.06
C TYR A 85 1.70 -14.21 -10.41
N PHE A 86 2.27 -13.03 -10.61
CA PHE A 86 2.07 -12.23 -11.81
C PHE A 86 3.36 -12.14 -12.63
N GLU A 87 3.23 -12.23 -13.95
CA GLU A 87 4.34 -12.09 -14.89
C GLU A 87 4.87 -10.67 -14.97
N ARG A 88 4.04 -9.66 -14.68
CA ARG A 88 4.43 -8.25 -14.72
C ARG A 88 3.86 -7.52 -13.51
N VAL A 89 4.73 -7.01 -12.65
CA VAL A 89 4.36 -6.24 -11.46
C VAL A 89 4.84 -4.81 -11.64
N TYR A 90 3.92 -3.86 -11.50
CA TYR A 90 4.21 -2.44 -11.53
C TYR A 90 4.01 -1.87 -10.13
N GLY A 91 5.03 -1.26 -9.54
CA GLY A 91 4.94 -0.61 -8.22
C GLY A 91 5.08 0.90 -8.34
N LEU A 92 4.11 1.66 -7.84
CA LEU A 92 4.16 3.12 -7.80
C LEU A 92 4.35 3.62 -6.37
N ASP A 93 5.17 4.65 -6.20
CA ASP A 93 5.25 5.45 -4.98
C ASP A 93 5.74 6.85 -5.34
N SER A 94 5.34 7.87 -4.58
CA SER A 94 5.83 9.24 -4.80
C SER A 94 7.18 9.50 -4.13
N ASN A 95 7.57 8.65 -3.18
CA ASN A 95 8.82 8.77 -2.46
C ASN A 95 9.90 7.86 -3.07
N PRO A 96 10.96 8.41 -3.70
CA PRO A 96 12.02 7.60 -4.30
C PRO A 96 12.76 6.72 -3.28
N MET A 97 12.79 7.11 -1.99
CA MET A 97 13.38 6.28 -0.95
C MET A 97 12.52 5.04 -0.64
N HIS A 98 11.20 5.13 -0.78
CA HIS A 98 10.32 3.98 -0.64
C HIS A 98 10.51 3.01 -1.81
N LEU A 99 10.62 3.52 -3.03
CA LEU A 99 10.98 2.69 -4.20
C LEU A 99 12.32 1.98 -4.02
N GLN A 100 13.33 2.68 -3.47
CA GLN A 100 14.61 2.06 -3.16
C GLN A 100 14.48 0.95 -2.11
N CYS A 101 13.64 1.13 -1.09
CA CYS A 101 13.33 0.10 -0.11
C CYS A 101 12.62 -1.08 -0.78
N SER A 102 11.59 -0.84 -1.60
CA SER A 102 10.88 -1.86 -2.38
C SER A 102 11.83 -2.70 -3.23
N LEU A 103 12.72 -2.06 -3.99
CA LEU A 103 13.69 -2.75 -4.84
C LEU A 103 14.66 -3.61 -4.03
N ASN A 104 15.24 -3.05 -2.96
CA ASN A 104 16.14 -3.80 -2.08
C ASN A 104 15.43 -5.00 -1.46
N ASN A 105 14.24 -4.76 -0.91
CA ASN A 105 13.47 -5.79 -0.21
C ASN A 105 13.05 -6.90 -1.19
N ALA A 106 12.70 -6.56 -2.43
CA ALA A 106 12.40 -7.58 -3.44
C ALA A 106 13.61 -8.46 -3.80
N ASN A 107 14.81 -7.87 -3.89
CA ASN A 107 16.07 -8.62 -4.10
C ASN A 107 16.45 -9.53 -2.90
N VAL A 108 15.90 -9.29 -1.71
CA VAL A 108 16.04 -10.25 -0.61
C VAL A 108 15.25 -11.53 -0.91
N TYR A 109 14.06 -11.43 -1.52
CA TYR A 109 13.17 -12.56 -1.76
C TYR A 109 13.38 -13.29 -3.09
N PHE A 110 13.90 -12.61 -4.11
CA PHE A 110 14.05 -13.14 -5.46
C PHE A 110 15.42 -12.82 -6.06
N ASP A 111 15.83 -13.65 -7.01
CA ASP A 111 17.03 -13.39 -7.80
C ASP A 111 16.89 -12.12 -8.66
N GLU A 112 18.00 -11.45 -8.90
CA GLU A 112 18.06 -10.19 -9.67
C GLU A 112 17.43 -10.32 -11.07
N GLU A 113 17.51 -11.49 -11.70
CA GLU A 113 16.87 -11.77 -12.99
C GLU A 113 15.34 -11.69 -12.91
N ILE A 114 14.73 -12.22 -11.85
CA ILE A 114 13.29 -12.12 -11.63
C ILE A 114 12.90 -10.66 -11.45
N ILE A 115 13.67 -9.92 -10.64
CA ILE A 115 13.39 -8.50 -10.39
C ILE A 115 13.50 -7.69 -11.68
N ARG A 116 14.56 -7.87 -12.45
CA ARG A 116 14.80 -7.18 -13.71
C ARG A 116 13.71 -7.45 -14.76
N ASP A 117 13.24 -8.68 -14.85
CA ASP A 117 12.35 -9.10 -15.93
C ASP A 117 10.87 -8.90 -15.58
N HIS A 118 10.51 -8.85 -14.29
CA HIS A 118 9.12 -8.83 -13.83
C HIS A 118 8.71 -7.59 -13.02
N LEU A 119 9.63 -6.85 -12.39
CA LEU A 119 9.30 -5.69 -11.55
C LEU A 119 9.63 -4.36 -12.23
N ASN A 120 8.61 -3.50 -12.38
CA ASN A 120 8.76 -2.13 -12.86
C ASN A 120 8.35 -1.15 -11.76
N LEU A 121 9.31 -0.42 -11.20
CA LEU A 121 9.06 0.62 -10.19
C LEU A 121 9.01 2.00 -10.82
N ILE A 122 7.99 2.80 -10.48
CA ILE A 122 7.72 4.10 -11.10
C ILE A 122 7.51 5.15 -10.01
N GLU A 123 8.26 6.24 -10.09
CA GLU A 123 8.10 7.40 -9.21
C GLU A 123 6.97 8.29 -9.73
N CYS A 124 5.85 8.33 -8.99
CA CYS A 124 4.70 9.15 -9.34
C CYS A 124 3.85 9.50 -8.13
N GLU A 125 3.51 10.79 -8.00
CA GLU A 125 2.45 11.24 -7.10
C GLU A 125 1.09 11.03 -7.78
N TRP A 126 0.33 10.07 -7.29
CA TRP A 126 -0.99 9.77 -7.85
C TRP A 126 -2.01 10.84 -7.47
N GLY A 127 -2.73 11.39 -8.47
CA GLY A 127 -3.70 12.48 -8.26
C GLY A 127 -3.11 13.89 -8.41
N GLY A 128 -1.87 14.04 -8.90
CA GLY A 128 -1.16 15.32 -9.03
C GLY A 128 -1.54 16.21 -10.23
N ALA A 129 -2.42 15.75 -11.12
CA ALA A 129 -3.09 16.65 -12.06
C ALA A 129 -4.39 17.12 -11.40
N ASP A 130 -4.63 18.44 -11.39
CA ASP A 130 -5.96 19.00 -11.11
C ASP A 130 -6.97 18.06 -11.75
N THR A 131 -7.83 17.45 -10.93
CA THR A 131 -8.97 16.67 -11.41
C THR A 131 -9.91 17.69 -12.04
N GLY A 132 -9.52 18.19 -13.21
CA GLY A 132 -10.33 19.03 -14.05
C GLY A 132 -11.64 18.30 -14.20
N GLU A 133 -12.70 19.01 -13.84
CA GLU A 133 -14.08 18.60 -14.08
C GLU A 133 -14.12 17.81 -15.39
N ALA A 134 -14.51 16.54 -15.28
CA ALA A 134 -14.83 15.73 -16.44
C ALA A 134 -16.13 16.33 -17.04
N ASP A 135 -15.98 17.46 -17.71
CA ASP A 135 -17.07 18.14 -18.41
C ASP A 135 -17.32 17.46 -19.76
N GLU A 136 -18.55 16.97 -19.87
CA GLU A 136 -19.37 16.84 -21.07
C GLU A 136 -18.81 16.15 -22.33
N ALA A 137 -19.21 14.88 -22.51
CA ALA A 137 -19.88 14.37 -23.72
C ALA A 137 -20.33 12.91 -23.46
N SER A 138 -21.59 12.49 -23.62
CA SER A 138 -22.60 12.94 -24.59
C SER A 138 -24.01 12.52 -24.14
N GLY A 139 -24.98 13.40 -24.37
CA GLY A 139 -26.37 13.25 -23.94
C GLY A 139 -27.35 12.63 -24.95
N LEU A 140 -28.62 12.80 -24.55
CA LEU A 140 -29.91 12.40 -25.15
C LEU A 140 -30.35 10.97 -24.73
N VAL A 141 -31.46 10.77 -24.00
CA VAL A 141 -32.82 11.26 -24.30
C VAL A 141 -33.66 11.48 -23.02
N ASN A 142 -34.32 12.64 -22.95
CA ASN A 142 -35.48 12.95 -22.11
C ASN A 142 -36.63 11.94 -22.33
N ARG A 143 -37.18 11.35 -21.27
CA ARG A 143 -38.64 11.17 -21.14
C ARG A 143 -39.11 11.24 -19.69
N SER A 144 -39.99 12.21 -19.47
CA SER A 144 -40.95 12.37 -18.38
C SER A 144 -41.70 11.09 -18.01
N GLY A 145 -41.99 10.90 -16.73
CA GLY A 145 -43.00 9.96 -16.27
C GLY A 145 -42.99 9.74 -14.77
N SER A 146 -43.78 10.54 -14.06
CA SER A 146 -44.23 10.28 -12.70
C SER A 146 -44.81 8.87 -12.56
N ASN A 147 -44.51 8.17 -11.47
CA ASN A 147 -45.48 7.40 -10.70
C ASN A 147 -44.90 6.94 -9.37
N ASP A 148 -45.69 7.18 -8.34
CA ASP A 148 -45.60 6.60 -7.01
C ASP A 148 -45.47 5.07 -7.07
N PHE A 149 -44.62 4.47 -6.22
CA PHE A 149 -44.91 3.14 -5.69
C PHE A 149 -44.25 2.93 -4.32
N GLU A 150 -45.10 2.54 -3.38
CA GLU A 150 -44.82 2.23 -1.99
C GLU A 150 -44.44 0.74 -1.82
N VAL A 151 -43.58 0.50 -0.81
CA VAL A 151 -43.46 -0.71 0.04
C VAL A 151 -42.89 -2.01 -0.55
N GLY A 152 -41.79 -2.47 0.06
CA GLY A 152 -41.66 -3.87 0.50
C GLY A 152 -40.36 -4.57 0.15
N GLY A 153 -39.41 -4.65 1.09
CA GLY A 153 -38.23 -5.51 0.98
C GLY A 153 -37.54 -5.71 2.33
N GLN A 154 -37.76 -6.88 2.93
CA GLN A 154 -37.34 -7.28 4.27
C GLN A 154 -35.81 -7.35 4.42
N ILE A 155 -35.26 -6.65 5.41
CA ILE A 155 -33.94 -6.94 5.99
C ILE A 155 -34.16 -7.98 7.10
N ARG A 156 -33.47 -9.12 7.00
CA ARG A 156 -33.40 -10.13 8.05
C ARG A 156 -32.31 -9.73 9.03
N ASN A 157 -32.74 -9.24 10.19
CA ASN A 157 -31.90 -9.09 11.38
C ASN A 157 -31.89 -10.43 12.12
N ASP A 158 -30.72 -11.03 12.29
CA ASP A 158 -30.52 -12.09 13.28
C ASP A 158 -29.72 -11.54 14.46
N GLY A 159 -30.45 -11.24 15.54
CA GLY A 159 -30.05 -11.48 16.93
C GLY A 159 -29.08 -10.52 17.62
N ASP A 160 -29.64 -9.53 18.33
CA ASP A 160 -29.03 -8.92 19.53
C ASP A 160 -29.27 -9.81 20.77
N ILE A 161 -28.25 -9.97 21.62
CA ILE A 161 -28.40 -10.32 23.04
C ILE A 161 -27.50 -9.41 23.89
N HIS A 162 -28.11 -8.93 24.97
CA HIS A 162 -27.76 -7.89 25.94
C HIS A 162 -26.46 -8.05 26.76
N ASP A 163 -25.92 -6.86 27.09
CA ASP A 163 -25.38 -6.34 28.35
C ASP A 163 -24.26 -7.04 29.12
N GLY A 164 -23.18 -6.28 29.28
CA GLY A 164 -22.19 -6.38 30.34
C GLY A 164 -21.16 -5.28 30.18
N ASP A 165 -21.20 -4.28 31.04
CA ASP A 165 -20.13 -3.30 31.24
C ASP A 165 -18.81 -4.05 31.47
N GLU A 166 -17.74 -3.73 30.74
CA GLU A 166 -16.38 -3.98 31.22
C GLU A 166 -15.37 -3.06 30.50
N GLU A 167 -14.48 -2.51 31.32
CA GLU A 167 -13.47 -1.52 30.99
C GLU A 167 -12.38 -2.14 30.10
N ASP A 168 -12.15 -1.62 28.90
CA ASP A 168 -11.03 -2.06 28.07
C ASP A 168 -9.72 -1.45 28.59
N SER A 169 -9.09 -2.19 29.49
CA SER A 169 -7.65 -2.19 29.70
C SER A 169 -6.96 -2.76 28.46
N ASP A 170 -6.18 -1.93 27.76
CA ASP A 170 -5.17 -2.40 26.82
C ASP A 170 -4.10 -3.18 27.61
N GLU A 171 -4.33 -4.47 27.83
CA GLU A 171 -3.40 -5.36 28.54
C GLU A 171 -2.14 -5.64 27.69
N GLU A 172 -1.03 -5.59 28.42
CA GLU A 172 0.34 -5.71 27.97
C GLU A 172 0.67 -7.15 27.54
N ASP A 173 1.08 -7.34 26.28
CA ASP A 173 1.81 -8.56 25.89
C ASP A 173 3.17 -8.57 26.60
N SER A 174 3.22 -9.25 27.75
CA SER A 174 4.41 -9.58 28.52
C SER A 174 4.72 -11.07 28.37
N ASP A 175 5.58 -11.40 27.41
CA ASP A 175 6.25 -12.69 27.41
C ASP A 175 7.57 -12.56 28.18
N GLU A 176 7.58 -13.14 29.38
CA GLU A 176 8.77 -13.38 30.21
C GLU A 176 9.53 -14.66 29.78
N GLU A 177 10.80 -14.69 30.22
CA GLU A 177 11.74 -15.81 30.35
C GLU A 177 12.64 -16.13 29.13
N ASN A 178 13.93 -16.43 29.26
CA ASN A 178 14.79 -16.61 30.43
C ASN A 178 16.26 -16.37 30.03
N SER A 179 17.04 -15.90 31.00
CA SER A 179 18.48 -15.65 30.95
C SER A 179 19.31 -16.93 30.76
N ASN A 180 20.42 -16.84 30.04
CA ASN A 180 21.68 -17.49 30.40
C ASN A 180 22.85 -16.64 29.91
N GLU A 181 23.54 -16.02 30.86
CA GLU A 181 24.90 -15.48 30.71
C GLU A 181 25.88 -16.65 30.59
N GLU A 182 26.83 -16.58 29.65
CA GLU A 182 28.21 -17.01 29.92
C GLU A 182 29.20 -16.05 29.25
N ASP A 183 30.08 -15.57 30.12
CA ASP A 183 31.24 -14.70 29.95
C ASP A 183 32.42 -15.45 29.30
N SER A 184 33.16 -14.79 28.41
CA SER A 184 34.63 -14.82 28.42
C SER A 184 35.22 -13.82 27.44
N GLY A 185 36.04 -12.90 27.97
CA GLY A 185 36.70 -11.85 27.20
C GLY A 185 37.95 -12.28 26.43
N LYS A 186 38.49 -11.33 25.65
CA LYS A 186 39.90 -10.90 25.74
C LYS A 186 40.19 -9.67 24.89
N GLU A 187 41.12 -8.90 25.43
CA GLU A 187 41.79 -7.71 24.94
C GLU A 187 42.55 -7.95 23.62
N ASP A 188 42.73 -6.91 22.80
CA ASP A 188 44.07 -6.34 22.59
C ASP A 188 44.04 -5.02 21.81
N SER A 189 45.03 -4.20 22.14
CA SER A 189 45.30 -2.81 21.75
C SER A 189 45.96 -2.67 20.37
N ASP A 190 45.92 -1.44 19.83
CA ASP A 190 47.07 -0.65 19.31
C ASP A 190 46.52 0.50 18.43
N LYS A 191 46.44 1.74 18.92
CA LYS A 191 47.44 2.83 18.97
C LYS A 191 48.01 3.35 17.63
N GLU A 192 47.65 4.63 17.39
CA GLU A 192 48.45 5.74 16.83
C GLU A 192 48.86 5.63 15.33
N ASN A 193 48.83 6.67 14.48
CA ASN A 193 49.20 8.07 14.74
C ASN A 193 48.78 9.01 13.57
N SER A 194 48.56 10.30 13.89
CA SER A 194 49.01 11.56 13.21
C SER A 194 49.05 11.66 11.67
N GLU A 195 48.83 12.77 10.97
CA GLU A 195 48.69 14.21 11.23
C GLU A 195 48.36 14.91 9.88
N SER A 196 47.95 16.19 9.98
CA SER A 196 47.95 17.35 9.05
C SER A 196 48.53 17.20 7.62
N SER A 197 48.10 17.92 6.58
CA SER A 197 47.94 19.37 6.47
C SER A 197 47.34 19.77 5.10
N SER A 198 46.82 21.00 5.08
CA SER A 198 46.45 21.89 3.97
C SER A 198 47.36 21.91 2.72
N GLU A 199 46.80 22.27 1.56
CA GLU A 199 47.20 23.45 0.76
C GLU A 199 46.26 23.72 -0.44
N ASP A 200 46.13 25.01 -0.74
CA ASP A 200 45.26 25.67 -1.72
C ASP A 200 45.65 25.44 -3.20
N SER A 201 44.69 25.62 -4.12
CA SER A 201 44.95 26.37 -5.36
C SER A 201 43.67 26.84 -6.06
N ASP A 202 43.51 28.16 -6.12
CA ASP A 202 42.66 28.88 -7.05
C ASP A 202 43.13 28.71 -8.50
N ILE A 203 42.24 28.33 -9.41
CA ILE A 203 42.36 28.64 -10.84
C ILE A 203 41.03 29.20 -11.35
N SER A 204 41.11 30.43 -11.83
CA SER A 204 40.09 31.12 -12.60
C SER A 204 40.12 30.63 -14.06
N THR A 205 38.97 30.41 -14.69
CA THR A 205 38.80 30.66 -16.13
C THR A 205 37.34 30.62 -16.59
N SER A 206 36.98 31.67 -17.32
CA SER A 206 35.98 31.76 -18.39
C SER A 206 34.52 31.41 -18.09
N SER A 207 33.77 32.49 -17.89
CA SER A 207 32.40 32.68 -18.38
C SER A 207 32.21 32.15 -19.82
N SER A 208 31.34 31.16 -19.98
CA SER A 208 30.60 30.96 -21.21
C SER A 208 29.18 30.55 -20.85
N SER A 209 28.25 31.38 -21.30
CA SER A 209 26.81 31.23 -21.20
C SER A 209 26.37 29.97 -21.95
N VAL A 210 25.82 29.00 -21.22
CA VAL A 210 24.90 28.00 -21.76
C VAL A 210 23.61 28.18 -21.00
N SER A 211 22.60 28.71 -21.68
CA SER A 211 21.23 28.71 -21.22
C SER A 211 20.73 27.27 -21.17
N ASP A 212 20.89 26.63 -20.01
CA ASP A 212 20.25 25.36 -19.73
C ASP A 212 18.79 25.65 -19.36
N SER A 213 17.91 25.44 -20.34
CA SER A 213 16.48 25.34 -20.13
C SER A 213 16.20 24.05 -19.35
N SER A 214 16.39 24.09 -18.03
CA SER A 214 15.86 23.08 -17.13
C SER A 214 14.34 23.17 -17.17
N SER A 215 13.73 22.36 -18.03
CA SER A 215 12.30 22.12 -17.98
C SER A 215 12.05 21.25 -16.75
N THR A 216 11.68 21.89 -15.64
CA THR A 216 11.05 21.19 -14.52
C THR A 216 9.74 20.61 -15.06
N SER A 217 9.74 19.33 -15.44
CA SER A 217 8.51 18.59 -15.75
C SER A 217 7.60 18.72 -14.53
N SER A 218 6.40 19.29 -14.69
CA SER A 218 5.50 19.49 -13.57
C SER A 218 4.99 18.14 -13.03
N SER A 219 4.56 18.08 -11.76
CA SER A 219 3.98 16.85 -11.17
C SER A 219 2.79 16.34 -12.01
N ALA A 220 1.98 17.25 -12.56
CA ALA A 220 0.88 16.93 -13.47
C ALA A 220 1.34 16.31 -14.80
N ASP A 221 2.47 16.77 -15.36
CA ASP A 221 3.06 16.16 -16.56
C ASP A 221 3.57 14.74 -16.28
N ASN A 222 4.15 14.52 -15.09
CA ASN A 222 4.61 13.19 -14.68
C ASN A 222 3.43 12.22 -14.49
N TYR A 223 2.37 12.68 -13.82
CA TYR A 223 1.14 11.90 -13.63
C TYR A 223 0.55 11.48 -14.98
N THR A 224 0.37 12.43 -15.91
CA THR A 224 -0.26 12.15 -17.22
C THR A 224 0.56 11.13 -18.02
N LYS A 225 1.88 11.30 -18.08
CA LYS A 225 2.78 10.34 -18.75
C LYS A 225 2.73 8.96 -18.12
N THR A 226 2.63 8.89 -16.79
CA THR A 226 2.55 7.62 -16.06
C THR A 226 1.24 6.91 -16.35
N VAL A 227 0.11 7.62 -16.37
CA VAL A 227 -1.19 7.07 -16.75
C VAL A 227 -1.16 6.53 -18.18
N ASP A 228 -0.63 7.29 -19.13
CA ASP A 228 -0.55 6.86 -20.54
C ASP A 228 0.34 5.63 -20.69
N TYR A 229 1.50 5.61 -20.03
CA TYR A 229 2.37 4.44 -20.00
C TYR A 229 1.65 3.20 -19.44
N LEU A 230 0.96 3.32 -18.31
CA LEU A 230 0.26 2.20 -17.67
C LEU A 230 -0.88 1.66 -18.55
N LYS A 231 -1.58 2.53 -19.31
CA LYS A 231 -2.58 2.09 -20.30
C LYS A 231 -1.96 1.25 -21.41
N GLU A 232 -0.78 1.62 -21.90
CA GLU A 232 -0.04 0.87 -22.91
C GLU A 232 0.45 -0.50 -22.40
N GLN A 233 0.64 -0.66 -21.09
CA GLN A 233 1.05 -1.93 -20.50
C GLN A 233 -0.07 -2.98 -20.41
N HIS A 234 -1.33 -2.58 -20.64
CA HIS A 234 -2.51 -3.44 -20.50
C HIS A 234 -2.56 -4.12 -19.12
N ILE A 235 -2.61 -3.31 -18.06
CA ILE A 235 -2.69 -3.80 -16.68
C ILE A 235 -4.01 -4.55 -16.46
N ASP A 236 -3.93 -5.82 -16.07
CA ASP A 236 -5.12 -6.66 -15.86
C ASP A 236 -5.85 -6.26 -14.58
N VAL A 237 -5.12 -6.07 -13.47
CA VAL A 237 -5.69 -5.75 -12.16
C VAL A 237 -4.89 -4.68 -11.42
N ILE A 238 -5.59 -3.82 -10.68
CA ILE A 238 -4.99 -2.79 -9.84
C ILE A 238 -5.22 -3.16 -8.37
N PHE A 239 -4.14 -3.20 -7.60
CA PHE A 239 -4.16 -3.17 -6.15
C PHE A 239 -3.76 -1.79 -5.66
N ALA A 240 -4.45 -1.26 -4.65
CA ALA A 240 -4.03 -0.03 -3.99
C ALA A 240 -4.27 -0.08 -2.48
N SER A 241 -3.23 0.25 -1.72
CA SER A 241 -3.27 0.47 -0.28
C SER A 241 -2.97 1.94 0.03
N PRO A 242 -3.94 2.86 -0.20
CA PRO A 242 -3.75 4.30 0.01
C PRO A 242 -3.39 4.61 1.47
N PRO A 243 -2.70 5.74 1.75
CA PRO A 243 -2.46 6.19 3.12
C PRO A 243 -3.78 6.47 3.87
N TRP A 244 -3.91 5.92 5.09
CA TRP A 244 -5.13 6.08 5.90
C TRP A 244 -5.11 7.29 6.86
N GLY A 245 -4.00 8.05 6.88
CA GLY A 245 -3.79 9.12 7.87
C GLY A 245 -3.21 8.65 9.21
N GLY A 246 -2.56 7.47 9.22
CA GLY A 246 -1.92 6.88 10.40
C GLY A 246 -2.92 6.46 11.49
N PRO A 247 -2.47 6.13 12.72
CA PRO A 247 -3.31 5.57 13.78
C PRO A 247 -4.55 6.40 14.17
N SER A 248 -4.60 7.66 13.74
CA SER A 248 -5.74 8.56 13.97
C SER A 248 -7.03 8.11 13.29
N TYR A 249 -6.97 7.20 12.31
CA TYR A 249 -8.14 6.64 11.63
C TYR A 249 -9.11 5.89 12.57
N LEU A 250 -8.62 5.46 13.74
CA LEU A 250 -9.40 4.76 14.77
C LEU A 250 -10.16 5.69 15.72
N LYS A 251 -10.04 7.02 15.56
CA LYS A 251 -10.70 7.99 16.45
C LYS A 251 -12.22 8.05 16.29
N SER A 252 -12.74 7.53 15.17
CA SER A 252 -14.18 7.45 14.90
C SER A 252 -14.60 6.00 14.72
N GLU A 253 -15.85 5.72 15.07
CA GLU A 253 -16.46 4.39 14.90
C GLU A 253 -16.41 3.93 13.44
N LYS A 254 -16.75 4.82 12.51
CA LYS A 254 -16.62 4.61 11.06
C LYS A 254 -15.56 5.55 10.47
N TYR A 255 -14.76 5.04 9.54
CA TYR A 255 -13.79 5.81 8.77
C TYR A 255 -14.47 6.39 7.53
N ASP A 256 -14.50 7.73 7.46
CA ASP A 256 -15.08 8.50 6.36
C ASP A 256 -14.18 8.48 5.13
N LEU A 257 -14.64 7.84 4.06
CA LEU A 257 -13.89 7.62 2.83
C LEU A 257 -13.76 8.87 1.95
N ASN A 258 -14.44 9.95 2.31
CA ASN A 258 -14.17 11.28 1.75
C ASN A 258 -12.84 11.88 2.24
N ARG A 259 -12.23 11.27 3.27
CA ARG A 259 -10.95 11.68 3.86
C ARG A 259 -9.79 10.77 3.47
N LEU A 260 -10.03 9.83 2.57
CA LEU A 260 -8.98 8.97 2.03
C LEU A 260 -7.92 9.84 1.34
N LEU A 261 -6.65 9.42 1.43
CA LEU A 261 -5.53 10.15 0.83
C LEU A 261 -4.92 9.33 -0.31
N PRO A 262 -4.34 9.98 -1.34
CA PRO A 262 -4.36 11.43 -1.60
C PRO A 262 -5.70 11.93 -2.17
N LEU A 263 -6.60 11.02 -2.55
CA LEU A 263 -7.90 11.30 -3.13
C LEU A 263 -8.99 10.63 -2.30
N ASP A 264 -10.19 11.24 -2.26
CA ASP A 264 -11.38 10.55 -1.76
C ASP A 264 -11.65 9.27 -2.55
N LEU A 265 -12.42 8.34 -1.97
CA LEU A 265 -12.67 7.04 -2.58
C LEU A 265 -13.26 7.14 -4.00
N GLY A 266 -14.20 8.06 -4.25
CA GLY A 266 -14.83 8.22 -5.56
C GLY A 266 -13.83 8.70 -6.61
N SER A 267 -13.07 9.74 -6.28
CA SER A 267 -12.02 10.30 -7.14
C SER A 267 -10.91 9.27 -7.40
N LEU A 268 -10.49 8.52 -6.37
CA LEU A 268 -9.52 7.43 -6.52
C LEU A 268 -10.04 6.37 -7.49
N LEU A 269 -11.24 5.84 -7.28
CA LEU A 269 -11.82 4.80 -8.15
C LEU A 269 -11.94 5.29 -9.60
N ARG A 270 -12.46 6.50 -9.83
CA ARG A 270 -12.54 7.08 -11.19
C ARG A 270 -11.16 7.20 -11.84
N SER A 271 -10.13 7.61 -11.08
CA SER A 271 -8.76 7.69 -11.58
C SER A 271 -8.16 6.33 -11.93
N LEU A 272 -8.52 5.26 -11.22
CA LEU A 272 -8.02 3.91 -11.47
C LEU A 272 -8.72 3.25 -12.66
N ARG A 273 -10.02 3.49 -12.84
CA ARG A 273 -10.83 2.94 -13.94
C ARG A 273 -10.33 3.32 -15.32
N VAL A 274 -9.55 4.39 -15.44
CA VAL A 274 -8.93 4.76 -16.73
C VAL A 274 -7.86 3.76 -17.17
N ILE A 275 -7.37 2.92 -16.25
CA ILE A 275 -6.37 1.86 -16.49
C ILE A 275 -7.04 0.48 -16.51
N SER A 276 -7.83 0.14 -15.49
CA SER A 276 -8.54 -1.15 -15.42
C SER A 276 -9.81 -1.04 -14.56
N ASP A 277 -10.86 -1.77 -14.94
CA ASP A 277 -12.07 -1.95 -14.15
C ASP A 277 -11.92 -3.01 -13.04
N ARG A 278 -10.79 -3.74 -13.01
CA ARG A 278 -10.50 -4.74 -11.97
C ARG A 278 -9.65 -4.12 -10.87
N ILE A 279 -10.29 -3.74 -9.78
CA ILE A 279 -9.66 -2.94 -8.72
C ILE A 279 -9.82 -3.65 -7.37
N VAL A 280 -8.74 -3.68 -6.59
CA VAL A 280 -8.73 -4.15 -5.21
C VAL A 280 -8.14 -3.06 -4.31
N LEU A 281 -8.92 -2.56 -3.37
CA LEU A 281 -8.46 -1.59 -2.38
C LEU A 281 -8.29 -2.24 -1.02
N PHE A 282 -7.17 -1.98 -0.35
CA PHE A 282 -6.96 -2.32 1.06
C PHE A 282 -7.23 -1.09 1.94
N LEU A 283 -8.33 -1.15 2.70
CA LEU A 283 -8.92 -0.04 3.44
C LEU A 283 -8.93 -0.28 4.96
N PRO A 284 -9.07 0.80 5.77
CA PRO A 284 -9.25 0.68 7.21
C PRO A 284 -10.33 -0.31 7.62
N ARG A 285 -10.09 -1.04 8.71
CA ARG A 285 -11.02 -2.05 9.24
C ARG A 285 -12.40 -1.51 9.64
N ASN A 286 -12.48 -0.21 9.87
CA ASN A 286 -13.69 0.53 10.26
C ASN A 286 -14.23 1.40 9.12
N SER A 287 -13.82 1.20 7.85
CA SER A 287 -14.39 1.91 6.71
C SER A 287 -15.91 1.77 6.63
N ASP A 288 -16.57 2.89 6.35
CA ASP A 288 -18.02 2.98 6.23
C ASP A 288 -18.51 2.16 5.02
N LEU A 289 -19.23 1.07 5.28
CA LEU A 289 -19.69 0.14 4.25
C LEU A 289 -20.79 0.76 3.38
N GLU A 290 -21.62 1.62 3.95
CA GLU A 290 -22.67 2.34 3.23
C GLU A 290 -22.06 3.36 2.25
N GLN A 291 -20.98 4.04 2.63
CA GLN A 291 -20.19 4.86 1.70
C GLN A 291 -19.54 4.03 0.60
N ILE A 292 -18.94 2.88 0.93
CA ILE A 292 -18.36 1.97 -0.08
C ILE A 292 -19.43 1.58 -1.11
N GLN A 293 -20.62 1.18 -0.65
CA GLN A 293 -21.71 0.82 -1.54
C GLN A 293 -22.16 2.00 -2.41
N ALA A 294 -22.52 3.13 -1.81
CA ALA A 294 -23.05 4.28 -2.53
C ALA A 294 -22.07 4.82 -3.58
N ILE A 295 -20.78 4.92 -3.23
CA ILE A 295 -19.73 5.38 -4.15
C ILE A 295 -19.49 4.33 -5.25
N SER A 296 -19.59 3.03 -4.93
CA SER A 296 -19.46 1.97 -5.94
C SER A 296 -20.58 2.05 -6.97
N GLU A 297 -21.83 2.25 -6.53
CA GLU A 297 -22.98 2.44 -7.42
C GLU A 297 -22.82 3.69 -8.29
N GLU A 298 -22.31 4.78 -7.72
CA GLU A 298 -22.03 6.01 -8.46
C GLU A 298 -20.95 5.82 -9.54
N VAL A 299 -19.84 5.15 -9.19
CA VAL A 299 -18.67 5.05 -10.07
C VAL A 299 -18.80 3.90 -11.08
N PHE A 300 -19.46 2.80 -10.72
CA PHE A 300 -19.53 1.58 -11.54
C PHE A 300 -20.95 1.18 -11.96
N GLY A 301 -22.01 1.88 -11.52
CA GLY A 301 -23.40 1.50 -11.80
C GLY A 301 -23.79 0.21 -11.07
N ASP A 302 -24.42 -0.72 -11.79
CA ASP A 302 -24.93 -1.99 -11.22
C ASP A 302 -23.82 -3.01 -10.84
N CYS A 303 -22.54 -2.63 -10.93
CA CYS A 303 -21.43 -3.50 -10.56
C CYS A 303 -21.40 -3.75 -9.05
N LYS A 304 -21.17 -5.00 -8.65
CA LYS A 304 -21.05 -5.34 -7.23
C LYS A 304 -19.62 -5.13 -6.75
N VAL A 305 -19.52 -4.59 -5.52
CA VAL A 305 -18.30 -4.61 -4.74
C VAL A 305 -18.32 -5.81 -3.80
N ARG A 306 -17.27 -6.64 -3.83
CA ARG A 306 -17.06 -7.69 -2.83
C ARG A 306 -16.17 -7.15 -1.72
N VAL A 307 -16.62 -7.25 -0.47
CA VAL A 307 -15.85 -6.80 0.70
C VAL A 307 -15.46 -8.00 1.55
N LEU A 308 -14.17 -8.14 1.84
CA LEU A 308 -13.64 -9.18 2.74
C LEU A 308 -12.93 -8.54 3.93
N ARG A 309 -13.17 -9.09 5.12
CA ARG A 309 -12.53 -8.68 6.37
C ARG A 309 -11.26 -9.50 6.60
N LEU A 310 -10.11 -8.84 6.58
CA LEU A 310 -8.83 -9.51 6.84
C LEU A 310 -8.53 -9.50 8.34
N SER A 311 -8.39 -10.68 8.93
CA SER A 311 -8.13 -10.85 10.37
C SER A 311 -6.94 -11.76 10.60
N THR A 312 -6.15 -11.44 11.63
CA THR A 312 -4.98 -12.23 12.05
C THR A 312 -4.97 -12.29 13.57
N SER A 313 -4.72 -13.48 14.12
CA SER A 313 -4.80 -13.74 15.57
C SER A 313 -6.12 -13.27 16.21
N GLY A 314 -7.24 -13.44 15.50
CA GLY A 314 -8.56 -12.99 15.98
C GLY A 314 -8.87 -11.50 15.78
N PHE A 315 -7.89 -10.67 15.38
CA PHE A 315 -8.08 -9.23 15.23
C PHE A 315 -8.17 -8.81 13.76
N THR A 316 -9.20 -8.03 13.42
CA THR A 316 -9.30 -7.41 12.09
C THR A 316 -8.20 -6.37 11.88
N LYS A 317 -7.53 -6.49 10.74
CA LYS A 317 -6.44 -5.60 10.30
C LYS A 317 -6.88 -4.62 9.21
N GLY A 318 -7.85 -4.99 8.38
CA GLY A 318 -8.42 -4.11 7.37
C GLY A 318 -9.52 -4.80 6.57
N LEU A 319 -10.04 -4.07 5.58
CA LEU A 319 -10.98 -4.58 4.59
C LEU A 319 -10.29 -4.62 3.23
N ILE A 320 -10.50 -5.67 2.45
CA ILE A 320 -10.27 -5.61 1.00
C ILE A 320 -11.59 -5.45 0.28
N CYS A 321 -11.67 -4.44 -0.57
CA CYS A 321 -12.84 -4.14 -1.40
C CYS A 321 -12.46 -4.40 -2.85
N CYS A 322 -13.24 -5.22 -3.54
CA CYS A 322 -12.91 -5.76 -4.86
C CYS A 322 -14.02 -5.43 -5.85
N TRP A 323 -13.64 -4.79 -6.96
CA TRP A 323 -14.50 -4.48 -8.10
C TRP A 323 -14.06 -5.31 -9.31
N GLY A 324 -15.00 -5.99 -9.96
CA GLY A 324 -14.75 -6.93 -11.06
C GLY A 324 -15.46 -8.27 -10.87
N GLU A 325 -16.01 -8.83 -11.96
CA GLU A 325 -16.82 -10.05 -11.93
C GLU A 325 -16.04 -11.29 -11.44
N GLU A 326 -14.72 -11.29 -11.65
CA GLU A 326 -13.80 -12.35 -11.23
C GLU A 326 -13.81 -12.55 -9.71
N PHE A 327 -14.10 -11.49 -8.97
CA PHE A 327 -14.12 -11.54 -7.51
C PHE A 327 -15.42 -12.10 -6.94
N GLU A 328 -16.54 -12.16 -7.68
CA GLU A 328 -17.83 -12.62 -7.13
C GLU A 328 -17.82 -14.11 -6.73
N GLY A 329 -17.09 -14.95 -7.46
CA GLY A 329 -17.16 -16.42 -7.36
C GLY A 329 -16.03 -17.10 -6.61
N VAL A 330 -15.14 -16.35 -5.95
CA VAL A 330 -13.96 -16.93 -5.28
C VAL A 330 -14.35 -17.63 -3.99
N ASP A 331 -14.10 -18.93 -3.90
CA ASP A 331 -14.28 -19.70 -2.67
C ASP A 331 -13.12 -19.43 -1.70
N LEU A 332 -13.44 -18.94 -0.50
CA LEU A 332 -12.46 -18.61 0.53
C LEU A 332 -12.03 -19.83 1.34
N GLU A 333 -12.82 -20.91 1.34
CA GLU A 333 -12.48 -22.13 2.06
C GLU A 333 -11.25 -22.81 1.43
N GLU A 334 -11.11 -22.74 0.11
CA GLU A 334 -9.93 -23.20 -0.63
C GLU A 334 -8.68 -22.31 -0.40
N MET A 335 -8.86 -21.14 0.20
CA MET A 335 -7.79 -20.18 0.46
C MET A 335 -7.21 -20.23 1.86
N LYS A 336 -7.86 -20.95 2.80
CA LYS A 336 -7.31 -21.12 4.15
C LYS A 336 -5.93 -21.75 4.03
N LEU A 337 -4.91 -21.00 4.47
CA LEU A 337 -3.54 -21.45 4.54
C LEU A 337 -3.50 -22.70 5.41
N SER A 338 -3.09 -23.82 4.82
CA SER A 338 -2.85 -25.10 5.49
C SER A 338 -1.71 -25.02 6.48
#